data_AF-A0A5A7MKQ9-F1
#
_entry.id   AF-A0A5A7MKQ9-F1
#
_cell.length_a   1.000
_cell.length_b   1.000
_cell.length_c   1.000
_cell.angle_alpha   90.00
_cell.angle_beta   90.00
_cell.angle_gamma   90.00
#
_symmetry.space_group_name_H-M   'P 1'
#
loop_
_entity.id
_entity.type
_entity.pdbx_description
1 polymer ?
#
loop_
_entity_poly.entity_id
_entity_poly.type
_entity_poly.pdbx_seq_one_letter_code
_entity_poly.pdbx_strand_id
1 'polypeptide(L)' 'MREKSDRLLIVDDDPGIRRQLKWAFGDMKTVECADRPSAIRAIQKEAPAVALLDLACHRMPMAQAKA' A
#
# COMPACT_ATOMS: atom_id res chain seq x y z
N MET A 1 13.49 -21.69 9.41
CA MET A 1 12.39 -20.70 9.25
C MET A 1 13.02 -19.32 9.20
N ARG A 2 12.71 -18.47 8.20
CA ARG A 2 13.07 -17.04 8.27
C ARG A 2 12.34 -16.44 9.48
N GLU A 3 13.03 -15.64 10.28
CA GLU A 3 12.37 -14.87 11.33
C GLU A 3 11.23 -14.04 10.72
N LYS A 4 10.07 -14.03 11.39
CA LYS A 4 8.93 -13.25 10.93
C LYS A 4 9.26 -11.78 11.15
N SER A 5 9.38 -11.03 10.06
CA SER A 5 9.49 -9.58 10.12
C SER A 5 8.26 -8.98 10.80
N ASP A 6 8.47 -8.01 11.67
CA ASP A 6 7.41 -7.30 12.40
C ASP A 6 6.82 -6.13 11.57
N ARG A 7 7.15 -6.08 10.28
CA ARG A 7 6.80 -4.97 9.38
C ARG A 7 5.60 -5.29 8.50
N LEU A 8 4.73 -4.29 8.38
CA LEU A 8 3.57 -4.24 7.49
C LEU A 8 3.85 -3.28 6.33
N LEU A 9 3.77 -3.74 5.10
CA LEU A 9 3.83 -2.88 3.91
C LEU A 9 2.43 -2.42 3.52
N ILE A 10 2.22 -1.13 3.31
CA ILE A 10 0.96 -0.54 2.83
C ILE A 10 1.25 0.10 1.47
N VAL A 11 0.56 -0.37 0.42
CA VAL A 11 0.70 0.13 -0.95
C VAL A 11 -0.63 0.65 -1.44
N ASP A 12 -0.75 1.96 -1.57
CA ASP A 12 -1.97 2.67 -1.96
C ASP A 12 -1.57 4.04 -2.50
N ASP A 13 -2.14 4.53 -3.61
CA ASP A 13 -1.77 5.83 -4.17
C ASP A 13 -2.34 7.01 -3.36
N ASP A 14 -3.44 6.79 -2.63
CA ASP A 14 -4.09 7.81 -1.80
C ASP A 14 -3.37 8.01 -0.44
N PRO A 15 -2.78 9.19 -0.19
CA PRO A 15 -2.07 9.47 1.07
C PRO A 15 -2.99 9.55 2.30
N GLY A 16 -4.28 9.81 2.11
CA GLY A 16 -5.29 9.79 3.16
C GLY A 16 -5.55 8.36 3.64
N ILE A 17 -5.73 7.42 2.71
CA ILE A 17 -5.93 6.00 3.04
C ILE A 17 -4.68 5.44 3.73
N ARG A 18 -3.48 5.68 3.18
CA ARG A 18 -2.23 5.21 3.83
C ARG A 18 -2.11 5.67 5.29
N ARG A 19 -2.47 6.94 5.55
CA ARG A 19 -2.45 7.51 6.90
C ARG A 19 -3.47 6.87 7.84
N GLN A 20 -4.69 6.63 7.36
CA GLN A 20 -5.72 5.95 8.13
C GLN A 20 -5.32 4.51 8.47
N LEU A 21 -4.78 3.77 7.49
CA LEU A 21 -4.29 2.41 7.71
C LEU A 21 -3.13 2.39 8.71
N LYS A 22 -2.19 3.33 8.58
CA LYS A 22 -1.10 3.47 9.56
C LYS A 22 -1.59 3.72 10.99
N TRP A 23 -2.64 4.53 11.17
CA TRP A 23 -3.25 4.74 12.48
C TRP A 23 -3.95 3.48 12.98
N ALA A 24 -4.67 2.77 12.11
CA ALA A 24 -5.35 1.52 12.46
C ALA A 24 -4.37 0.41 12.89
N PHE A 25 -3.16 0.40 12.33
CA PHE A 25 -2.08 -0.54 12.66
C PHE A 25 -0.96 0.10 13.49
N GLY A 26 -1.29 1.07 14.36
CA GLY A 26 -0.32 1.87 15.11
C GLY A 26 0.67 1.08 15.98
N ASP A 27 0.34 -0.15 16.36
CA ASP A 27 1.21 -1.05 17.12
C ASP A 27 2.23 -1.82 16.25
N MET A 28 2.13 -1.71 14.91
CA MET A 28 2.99 -2.39 13.95
C MET A 28 4.01 -1.43 13.31
N LYS A 29 5.14 -1.96 12.85
CA LYS A 29 6.09 -1.19 12.04
C LYS A 29 5.60 -1.08 10.60
N THR A 30 4.86 -0.02 10.30
CA THR A 30 4.31 0.21 8.96
C THR A 30 5.30 0.87 8.00
N VAL A 31 5.35 0.40 6.76
CA VAL A 31 6.07 1.03 5.64
C VAL A 31 5.05 1.42 4.57
N GLU A 32 4.97 2.71 4.24
CA GLU A 32 3.99 3.26 3.29
C GLU A 32 4.64 3.44 1.91
N CYS A 33 3.95 3.01 0.84
CA CYS A 33 4.38 3.15 -0.55
C CYS A 33 3.20 3.65 -1.41
N ALA A 34 3.47 4.59 -2.32
CA ALA A 34 2.43 5.16 -3.18
C ALA A 34 2.30 4.42 -4.52
N ASP A 35 3.27 3.56 -4.86
CA ASP A 35 3.34 2.93 -6.17
C ASP A 35 4.11 1.59 -6.13
N ARG A 36 4.02 0.86 -7.23
CA ARG A 36 4.71 -0.43 -7.41
C ARG A 36 6.24 -0.30 -7.29
N PRO A 37 6.94 0.65 -7.94
CA PRO A 37 8.41 0.77 -7.81
C PRO A 37 8.91 1.00 -6.38
N SER A 38 8.22 1.83 -5.60
CA SER A 38 8.52 2.06 -4.18
C SER A 38 8.24 0.81 -3.35
N ALA A 39 7.13 0.12 -3.59
CA ALA A 39 6.78 -1.12 -2.91
C ALA A 39 7.82 -2.24 -3.14
N ILE A 40 8.27 -2.45 -4.38
CA ILE A 40 9.29 -3.46 -4.69
C ILE A 40 10.61 -3.19 -3.95
N ARG A 41 11.04 -1.91 -3.92
CA ARG A 41 12.23 -1.51 -3.16
C ARG A 41 12.05 -1.74 -1.65
N ALA A 42 10.87 -1.43 -1.12
CA ALA A 42 10.54 -1.67 0.28
C ALA A 42 10.54 -3.17 0.62
N ILE A 43 10.04 -4.04 -0.26
CA ILE A 43 10.07 -5.50 -0.05
C ILE A 43 11.51 -6.00 0.12
N GLN A 44 12.43 -5.53 -0.73
CA GLN A 44 13.83 -5.95 -0.68
C GLN A 44 14.57 -5.42 0.57
N LYS A 45 14.28 -4.18 0.96
CA LYS A 45 14.98 -3.50 2.06
C LYS A 45 14.43 -3.87 3.44
N GLU A 46 13.10 -3.93 3.55
CA GLU A 46 12.40 -4.03 4.82
C GLU A 46 11.93 -5.46 5.12
N ALA A 47 11.93 -6.34 4.10
CA ALA A 47 11.48 -7.72 4.18
C ALA A 47 10.16 -7.88 4.98
N PRO A 48 9.07 -7.14 4.63
CA PRO A 48 7.83 -7.15 5.39
C PRO A 48 7.19 -8.54 5.40
N ALA A 49 6.56 -8.91 6.51
CA ALA A 49 5.91 -10.22 6.62
C ALA A 49 4.52 -10.24 5.96
N VAL A 50 3.86 -9.07 5.89
CA VAL A 50 2.53 -8.89 5.32
C VAL A 50 2.51 -7.61 4.49
N ALA A 51 1.73 -7.61 3.42
CA ALA A 51 1.46 -6.43 2.61
C ALA A 51 -0.05 -6.21 2.46
N LEU A 52 -0.50 -4.97 2.65
CA LEU A 52 -1.79 -4.46 2.21
C LEU A 52 -1.57 -3.75 0.88
N LEU A 53 -2.28 -4.22 -0.16
CA LEU A 53 -2.15 -3.73 -1.52
C LEU A 53 -3.52 -3.25 -2.00
N ASP A 54 -3.61 -1.97 -2.37
CA ASP A 54 -4.75 -1.48 -3.11
C ASP A 54 -4.71 -1.97 -4.57
N LEU A 55 -5.87 -2.39 -5.04
CA LEU A 55 -6.09 -2.89 -6.39
C LEU A 55 -7.08 -2.00 -7.16
N ALA A 56 -7.68 -1.00 -6.51
CA ALA A 56 -8.73 -0.17 -7.08
C ALA A 56 -8.17 0.93 -7.98
N CYS A 57 -7.59 0.56 -9.12
CA CYS A 57 -7.18 1.51 -10.17
C CYS A 57 -8.09 1.40 -11.41
N HIS A 58 -9.37 1.73 -11.27
CA HIS A 58 -10.24 2.02 -12.42
C HIS A 58 -11.40 2.95 -12.05
N ARG A 59 -11.23 4.27 -12.26
CA ARG A 59 -12.37 5.05 -12.74
C ARG A 59 -12.44 4.80 -14.24
N MET A 60 -13.39 3.98 -14.70
CA MET A 60 -13.77 4.01 -16.10
C MET A 60 -14.10 5.46 -16.45
N PRO A 61 -13.49 6.07 -17.49
CA PRO A 61 -13.99 7.34 -17.98
C PRO A 61 -15.41 7.07 -18.47
N MET A 62 -16.39 7.68 -17.80
CA MET A 62 -17.73 7.80 -18.38
C MET A 62 -17.50 8.52 -19.70
N ALA A 63 -17.61 7.80 -20.82
CA ALA A 63 -17.67 8.42 -22.13
C ALA A 63 -18.71 9.53 -22.01
N GLN A 64 -18.30 10.77 -22.26
CA GLN A 64 -19.24 11.89 -22.30
C GLN A 64 -20.23 11.53 -23.40
N ALA A 65 -21.42 11.05 -23.02
CA ALA A 65 -22.55 10.93 -23.90
C ALA A 65 -22.90 12.37 -24.29
N LYS A 66 -22.34 12.82 -25.42
CA LYS A 66 -22.76 14.05 -26.06
C LYS A 66 -24.19 13.84 -26.53
N ALA A 67 -25.08 14.67 -26.01
CA ALA A 67 -26.41 14.92 -26.56
C ALA A 67 -26.33 15.46 -27.99
#